data_AF-A0A317T8L4-F1
#
_entry.id   AF-A0A317T8L4-F1
#
_cell.length_a   1.000
_cell.length_b   1.000
_cell.length_c   1.000
_cell.angle_alpha   90.00
_cell.angle_beta   90.00
_cell.angle_gamma   90.00
#
_symmetry.space_group_name_H-M   'P 1'
#
loop_
_entity.id
_entity.type
_entity.pdbx_description
1 polymer ?
#
loop_
_entity_poly.entity_id
_entity_poly.type
_entity_poly.pdbx_seq_one_letter_code
_entity_poly.pdbx_strand_id
1 'polypeptide(L)'
;MISERVLHRGIFDEIQYELEKKGVSLKKGAIIMRVRRKNDPLVLGIYSDLRERRARDFEKAVMKYNRSLEVTEQLEKKMQGKKTA
;
A
#
# COMPACT_ATOMS: atom_id res chain seq x y z
N MET A 1 9.33 7.82 9.84
CA MET A 1 8.03 8.19 9.24
C MET A 1 8.20 8.26 7.72
N ILE A 2 7.59 7.36 6.95
CA ILE A 2 7.58 7.47 5.49
C ILE A 2 6.63 8.62 5.15
N SER A 3 7.13 9.70 4.55
CA SER A 3 6.27 10.83 4.20
C SER A 3 5.23 10.41 3.17
N GLU A 4 4.02 10.98 3.26
CA GLU A 4 2.93 10.79 2.31
C GLU A 4 3.39 11.03 0.84
N ARG A 5 4.37 11.93 0.65
CA ARG A 5 5.01 12.17 -0.67
C ARG A 5 5.72 10.95 -1.25
N VAL A 6 6.31 10.08 -0.42
CA VAL A 6 7.02 8.87 -0.89
C VAL A 6 6.01 7.81 -1.35
N LEU A 7 4.93 7.62 -0.60
CA LEU A 7 3.82 6.73 -0.98
C LEU A 7 3.15 7.17 -2.29
N HIS A 8 2.97 8.48 -2.46
CA HIS A 8 2.43 9.08 -3.69
C HIS A 8 3.41 9.03 -4.87
N ARG A 9 4.73 9.00 -4.67
CA ARG A 9 5.67 8.89 -5.80
C ARG A 9 5.57 7.54 -6.49
N GLY A 10 5.44 6.45 -5.73
CA GLY A 10 5.33 5.10 -6.28
C GLY A 10 4.02 4.82 -7.00
N ILE A 11 2.89 5.35 -6.52
CA ILE A 11 1.59 5.09 -7.17
C ILE A 11 1.53 5.65 -8.59
N PHE A 12 2.18 6.79 -8.86
CA PHE A 12 2.21 7.34 -10.21
C PHE A 12 3.14 6.58 -11.16
N ASP A 13 4.20 5.95 -10.66
CA ASP A 13 5.04 5.05 -11.46
C ASP A 13 4.28 3.77 -11.82
N GLU A 14 3.52 3.22 -10.89
CA GLU A 14 2.65 2.06 -11.14
C GLU A 14 1.52 2.38 -12.11
N ILE A 15 0.89 3.56 -12.01
CA ILE A 15 -0.10 4.00 -13.01
C ILE A 15 0.56 4.08 -14.39
N GLN A 16 1.77 4.65 -14.48
CA GLN A 16 2.49 4.74 -15.75
C GLN A 16 2.74 3.34 -16.35
N TYR A 17 3.21 2.41 -15.52
CA TYR A 17 3.42 1.03 -15.92
C TYR A 17 2.12 0.34 -16.42
N GLU A 18 1.00 0.52 -15.72
CA GLU A 18 -0.30 -0.04 -16.14
C GLU A 18 -0.85 0.59 -17.42
N LEU A 19 -0.56 1.88 -17.67
CA LEU A 19 -0.88 2.54 -18.93
C LEU A 19 -0.03 2.00 -20.07
N GLU A 20 1.28 1.82 -19.86
CA GLU A 20 2.21 1.30 -20.86
C GLU A 20 1.84 -0.12 -21.29
N LYS A 21 1.40 -0.98 -20.35
CA LYS A 21 0.84 -2.31 -20.66
C LYS A 21 -0.39 -2.26 -21.58
N LYS A 22 -1.17 -1.19 -21.49
CA LYS A 22 -2.36 -0.95 -22.32
C LYS A 22 -2.02 -0.20 -23.63
N GLY A 23 -0.74 -0.01 -23.94
CA GLY A 23 -0.27 0.71 -25.13
C GLY A 23 -0.36 2.23 -25.01
N VAL A 24 -0.58 2.77 -23.82
CA VAL A 24 -0.73 4.21 -23.58
C VAL A 24 0.55 4.76 -22.94
N SER A 25 1.30 5.56 -23.69
CA SER A 25 2.50 6.22 -23.17
C SER A 25 2.17 7.61 -22.62
N LEU A 26 2.28 7.80 -21.30
CA LEU A 26 2.08 9.09 -20.65
C LEU A 26 3.23 9.39 -19.67
N LYS A 27 3.80 10.59 -19.78
CA LYS A 27 4.78 11.07 -18.80
C LYS A 27 4.14 11.22 -17.42
N LYS A 28 4.87 10.86 -16.37
CA LYS A 28 4.46 10.97 -14.95
C LYS A 28 3.83 12.32 -14.59
N GLY A 29 4.39 13.44 -15.05
CA GLY A 29 3.81 14.77 -14.79
C GLY A 29 2.38 14.93 -15.34
N ALA A 30 2.10 14.34 -16.49
CA ALA A 30 0.79 14.37 -17.11
C ALA A 30 -0.20 13.43 -16.39
N ILE A 31 0.28 12.30 -15.85
CA ILE A 31 -0.52 11.40 -15.00
C ILE A 31 -0.91 12.11 -13.70
N ILE A 32 0.04 12.77 -13.04
CA ILE A 32 -0.21 13.54 -11.80
C ILE A 32 -1.28 14.60 -12.04
N MET A 33 -1.18 15.35 -13.13
CA MET A 33 -2.18 16.37 -13.48
C MET A 33 -3.57 15.76 -13.68
N ARG A 34 -3.66 14.63 -14.38
CA ARG A 34 -4.94 13.94 -14.65
C ARG A 34 -5.62 13.43 -13.39
N VAL A 35 -4.84 12.82 -12.48
CA VAL A 35 -5.35 12.40 -11.17
C VAL A 35 -5.82 13.60 -10.35
N ARG A 36 -5.04 14.69 -10.31
CA ARG A 36 -5.39 15.90 -9.55
C ARG A 36 -6.62 16.62 -10.09
N ARG A 37 -6.72 16.76 -11.41
CA ARG A 37 -7.83 17.44 -12.11
C ARG A 37 -9.06 16.55 -12.29
N LYS A 38 -8.93 15.25 -12.02
CA LYS A 38 -10.00 14.25 -12.16
C LYS A 38 -10.64 14.27 -13.56
N ASN A 39 -9.83 14.37 -14.60
CA ASN A 39 -10.31 14.63 -15.96
C ASN A 39 -9.95 13.53 -16.98
N ASP A 40 -9.38 12.42 -16.55
CA ASP A 40 -9.05 11.28 -17.40
C ASP A 40 -9.58 9.98 -16.76
N PRO A 41 -10.71 9.44 -17.23
CA PRO A 41 -11.34 8.25 -16.66
C PRO A 41 -10.42 7.02 -16.62
N LEU A 42 -9.56 6.84 -17.63
CA LEU A 42 -8.65 5.71 -17.69
C LEU A 42 -7.61 5.80 -16.57
N VAL A 43 -6.99 6.96 -16.42
CA VAL A 43 -6.00 7.21 -15.36
C VAL A 43 -6.65 7.10 -13.97
N LEU A 44 -7.88 7.59 -13.82
CA LEU A 44 -8.62 7.51 -12.56
C LEU A 44 -9.02 6.09 -12.18
N GLY A 45 -9.44 5.27 -13.16
CA GLY A 45 -9.73 3.86 -12.93
C GLY A 45 -8.51 3.12 -12.38
N ILE A 46 -7.37 3.25 -13.08
CA ILE A 46 -6.10 2.63 -12.64
C ILE A 46 -5.71 3.14 -11.23
N TYR A 47 -5.83 4.43 -10.98
CA TYR A 47 -5.54 5.02 -9.67
C TYR A 47 -6.42 4.45 -8.55
N SER A 48 -7.72 4.30 -8.80
CA SER A 48 -8.67 3.72 -7.85
C SER A 48 -8.33 2.27 -7.52
N ASP A 49 -8.12 1.44 -8.55
CA ASP A 49 -7.78 0.02 -8.41
C ASP A 49 -6.48 -0.19 -7.61
N LEU A 50 -5.48 0.67 -7.83
CA LEU A 50 -4.23 0.63 -7.08
C LEU A 50 -4.43 1.06 -5.62
N ARG A 51 -5.24 2.09 -5.36
CA ARG A 51 -5.55 2.51 -3.99
C ARG A 51 -6.27 1.43 -3.21
N GLU A 52 -7.26 0.78 -3.81
CA GLU A 52 -7.98 -0.31 -3.15
C GLU A 52 -7.10 -1.52 -2.86
N ARG A 53 -6.25 -1.92 -3.81
CA ARG A 53 -5.29 -3.01 -3.60
C ARG A 53 -4.36 -2.70 -2.43
N ARG A 54 -3.78 -1.50 -2.39
CA ARG A 54 -2.91 -1.06 -1.29
C ARG A 54 -3.63 -1.00 0.05
N ALA A 55 -4.89 -0.56 0.08
CA ALA A 55 -5.68 -0.56 1.30
C ALA A 55 -5.87 -1.98 1.85
N ARG A 56 -6.23 -2.94 0.99
CA ARG A 56 -6.36 -4.37 1.36
C ARG A 56 -5.04 -4.97 1.83
N ASP A 57 -3.93 -4.66 1.17
CA ASP A 57 -2.61 -5.16 1.55
C ASP A 57 -2.13 -4.58 2.87
N PHE A 58 -2.45 -3.30 3.13
CA PHE A 58 -2.18 -2.67 4.42
C PHE A 58 -2.98 -3.31 5.56
N GLU A 59 -4.28 -3.55 5.35
CA GLU A 59 -5.12 -4.26 6.31
C GLU A 59 -4.56 -5.64 6.65
N LYS A 60 -4.16 -6.42 5.63
CA LYS A 60 -3.50 -7.71 5.82
C LYS A 60 -2.19 -7.60 6.59
N ALA A 61 -1.39 -6.57 6.34
CA ALA A 61 -0.13 -6.33 7.05
C ALA A 61 -0.39 -6.05 8.52
N VAL A 62 -1.40 -5.23 8.84
CA VAL A 62 -1.82 -4.94 10.23
C VAL A 62 -2.28 -6.21 10.93
N MET A 63 -3.11 -7.05 10.29
CA MET A 63 -3.54 -8.32 10.87
C MET A 63 -2.36 -9.25 11.19
N LYS A 64 -1.38 -9.36 10.27
CA LYS A 64 -0.18 -10.17 10.51
C LYS A 64 0.67 -9.62 11.65
N TYR A 65 0.80 -8.31 11.74
CA TYR A 65 1.51 -7.65 12.83
C TYR A 65 0.84 -7.91 14.18
N ASN A 66 -0.48 -7.70 14.29
CA ASN A 66 -1.21 -7.97 15.52
C ASN A 66 -1.10 -9.44 15.95
N ARG A 67 -1.23 -10.38 15.00
CA ARG A 67 -1.00 -11.81 15.27
C ARG A 67 0.42 -12.09 15.78
N SER A 68 1.42 -11.39 15.25
CA SER A 68 2.81 -11.56 15.73
C SER A 68 2.98 -11.07 17.18
N LEU A 69 2.28 -10.00 17.58
CA LEU A 69 2.29 -9.51 18.95
C LEU A 69 1.65 -10.51 19.91
N GLU A 70 0.50 -11.09 19.55
CA GLU A 70 -0.18 -12.11 20.36
C GLU A 70 0.71 -13.34 20.61
N VAL A 71 1.41 -13.80 19.57
CA VAL A 71 2.35 -14.93 19.69
C VAL A 71 3.50 -14.58 20.63
N THR A 72 4.07 -13.38 20.51
CA THR A 72 5.15 -12.91 21.40
C THR A 72 4.67 -12.82 22.85
N GLU A 73 3.49 -12.25 23.11
CA GLU A 73 2.92 -12.15 24.46
C GLU A 73 2.70 -13.53 25.10
N GLN A 74 2.19 -14.50 24.32
CA GLN A 74 2.02 -15.87 24.80
C GLN A 74 3.37 -16.54 25.12
N LEU A 75 4.40 -16.29 24.33
CA LEU A 75 5.74 -16.82 24.58
C LEU A 75 6.34 -16.21 25.86
N GLU A 76 6.20 -14.91 26.06
CA GLU A 76 6.65 -14.22 27.27
C GLU A 76 5.97 -14.76 28.53
N LYS A 77 4.63 -14.93 28.49
CA LYS A 77 3.87 -15.53 29.61
C LYS A 77 4.34 -16.94 29.95
N LYS A 78 4.60 -17.77 28.93
CA LYS A 78 5.13 -19.13 29.13
C LYS A 78 6.54 -19.14 29.74
N MET A 79 7.39 -18.18 29.37
CA MET A 79 8.74 -18.06 29.93
C MET A 79 8.74 -17.55 31.37
N GLN A 80 7.83 -16.65 31.73
CA GLN A 80 7.67 -16.18 33.11
C GLN A 80 7.12 -17.29 34.03
N GLY A 81 6.12 -18.05 33.58
CA GLY A 81 5.58 -19.18 34.35
C GLY A 81 6.59 -20.32 34.61
N LYS A 82 7.62 -20.46 33.76
CA LYS A 82 8.72 -21.41 33.97
C LYS A 82 9.84 -20.90 34.89
N LYS A 83 9.90 -19.59 35.19
CA LYS A 83 10.92 -19.03 36.09
C LYS A 83 10.51 -19.07 37.57
N THR A 84 9.24 -19.37 37.85
CA THR A 84 8.66 -19.42 39.20
C THR A 84 8.34 -20.84 39.69
N ALA A 85 8.70 -21.87 38.92
CA ALA A 85 8.61 -23.28 39.28
C ALA A 85 10.03 -23.86 39.37
#